data_AF-A0A7C0UX90-F1
#
_entry.id   AF-A0A7C0UX90-F1
#
_cell.length_a   1.000
_cell.length_b   1.000
_cell.length_c   1.000
_cell.angle_alpha   90.00
_cell.angle_beta   90.00
_cell.angle_gamma   90.00
#
_symmetry.space_group_name_H-M   'P 1'
#
loop_
_entity.id
_entity.type
_entity.pdbx_description
1 polymer ?
#
loop_
_entity_poly.entity_id
_entity_poly.type
_entity_poly.pdbx_seq_one_letter_code
_entity_poly.pdbx_strand_id
1 'polypeptide(L)'
;MPERREKFLTCSNIEVERVYTPLNIQNFDYVRDLGFPGEYPFTRGVYPTMYRARLWTMRQYAGFGTAEQTNRRFRYLLEQGQTGLSVAFDFPTQLGYDCDHPLALGEVGKAGVSVCTLRDMETLFDGIPLDKVTTSMTINAPATVLLAMYIAVGEKQGVPPSSLGGTVQNDILKEYVARGLYIFPPKPSMKLTTDIFEYCAENVPRWNTIS
;
A
#
# COMPACT_ATOMS: atom_id res chain seq x y z
N MET A 1 -35.81 -22.33 -24.07
CA MET A 1 -34.51 -22.75 -24.62
C MET A 1 -33.74 -23.47 -23.52
N PRO A 2 -33.00 -24.55 -23.82
CA PRO A 2 -32.16 -25.22 -22.83
C PRO A 2 -30.97 -24.36 -22.43
N GLU A 3 -30.42 -24.61 -21.26
CA GLU A 3 -29.20 -23.92 -20.80
C GLU A 3 -27.95 -24.50 -21.46
N ARG A 4 -26.94 -23.64 -21.65
CA ARG A 4 -25.68 -24.01 -22.32
C ARG A 4 -24.77 -24.94 -21.50
N ARG A 5 -25.01 -25.03 -20.20
CA ARG A 5 -24.23 -25.82 -19.23
C ARG A 5 -25.17 -26.30 -18.14
N GLU A 6 -24.84 -27.43 -17.55
CA GLU A 6 -25.59 -28.00 -16.42
C GLU A 6 -25.46 -27.15 -15.16
N LYS A 7 -24.25 -26.62 -14.89
CA LYS A 7 -23.98 -25.72 -13.76
C LYS A 7 -23.22 -24.48 -14.22
N PHE A 8 -23.47 -23.37 -13.53
CA PHE A 8 -22.73 -22.14 -13.68
C PHE A 8 -21.94 -21.89 -12.40
N LEU A 9 -20.63 -21.76 -12.52
CA LEU A 9 -19.72 -21.57 -11.40
C LEU A 9 -18.98 -20.25 -11.57
N THR A 10 -18.74 -19.57 -10.46
CA THR A 10 -17.76 -18.48 -10.38
C THR A 10 -16.33 -19.03 -10.49
N CYS A 11 -15.33 -18.17 -10.68
CA CYS A 11 -13.92 -18.56 -10.65
C CYS A 11 -13.47 -19.16 -9.31
N SER A 12 -14.24 -18.96 -8.24
CA SER A 12 -14.01 -19.52 -6.91
C SER A 12 -14.80 -20.82 -6.67
N ASN A 13 -15.34 -21.44 -7.73
CA ASN A 13 -16.13 -22.67 -7.67
C ASN A 13 -17.45 -22.56 -6.87
N ILE A 14 -18.02 -21.36 -6.77
CA ILE A 14 -19.34 -21.15 -6.16
C ILE A 14 -20.41 -21.31 -7.23
N GLU A 15 -21.38 -22.19 -7.00
CA GLU A 15 -22.53 -22.41 -7.89
C GLU A 15 -23.45 -21.19 -7.90
N VAL A 16 -23.85 -20.78 -9.11
CA VAL A 16 -24.69 -19.61 -9.35
C VAL A 16 -26.05 -20.09 -9.85
N GLU A 17 -27.07 -19.94 -9.01
CA GLU A 17 -28.45 -20.22 -9.39
C GLU A 17 -28.93 -19.27 -10.50
N ARG A 18 -29.93 -19.71 -11.27
CA ARG A 18 -30.49 -18.95 -12.40
C ARG A 18 -31.09 -17.62 -11.97
N VAL A 19 -31.77 -17.59 -10.82
CA VAL A 19 -32.48 -16.43 -10.28
C VAL A 19 -32.38 -16.49 -8.76
N TYR A 20 -32.05 -15.36 -8.15
CA TYR A 20 -32.12 -15.18 -6.69
C TYR A 20 -33.39 -14.41 -6.32
N THR A 21 -34.06 -14.87 -5.27
CA THR A 21 -35.31 -14.33 -4.74
C THR A 21 -35.18 -14.14 -3.22
N PRO A 22 -36.14 -13.49 -2.53
CA PRO A 22 -36.14 -13.44 -1.08
C PRO A 22 -36.12 -14.83 -0.39
N LEU A 23 -36.52 -15.90 -1.09
CA LEU A 23 -36.45 -17.27 -0.56
C LEU A 23 -35.00 -17.75 -0.40
N ASN A 24 -34.04 -17.18 -1.13
CA ASN A 24 -32.62 -17.56 -1.03
C ASN A 24 -31.94 -16.98 0.24
N ILE A 25 -32.60 -16.07 0.97
CA ILE A 25 -32.07 -15.42 2.16
C ILE A 25 -33.03 -15.52 3.37
N GLN A 26 -33.83 -16.57 3.47
CA GLN A 26 -34.83 -16.73 4.54
C GLN A 26 -34.27 -16.65 5.96
N ASN A 27 -33.02 -17.09 6.15
CA ASN A 27 -32.34 -17.08 7.44
C ASN A 27 -31.44 -15.85 7.65
N PHE A 28 -31.50 -14.87 6.74
CA PHE A 28 -30.69 -13.67 6.79
C PHE A 28 -31.31 -12.64 7.72
N ASP A 29 -30.55 -12.21 8.72
CA ASP A 29 -30.94 -11.13 9.62
C ASP A 29 -30.35 -9.82 9.09
N TYR A 30 -31.21 -8.90 8.65
CA TYR A 30 -30.77 -7.62 8.09
C TYR A 30 -29.88 -6.82 9.06
N VAL A 31 -30.25 -6.76 10.33
CA VAL A 31 -29.54 -5.91 11.30
C VAL A 31 -28.22 -6.58 11.70
N ARG A 32 -28.23 -7.89 11.92
CA ARG A 32 -27.03 -8.64 12.34
C ARG A 32 -26.03 -8.86 11.20
N ASP A 33 -26.50 -9.32 10.04
CA ASP A 33 -25.63 -9.81 8.96
C ASP A 33 -25.23 -8.69 7.97
N LEU A 34 -26.11 -7.70 7.75
CA LEU A 34 -25.83 -6.55 6.88
C LEU A 34 -25.44 -5.30 7.67
N GLY A 35 -26.25 -4.93 8.67
CA GLY A 35 -26.06 -3.76 9.50
C GLY A 35 -26.11 -2.41 8.76
N PHE A 36 -25.59 -1.38 9.43
CA PHE A 36 -25.49 0.00 8.92
C PHE A 36 -24.03 0.38 8.64
N PRO A 37 -23.75 1.31 7.70
CA PRO A 37 -22.38 1.76 7.45
C PRO A 37 -21.79 2.40 8.71
N GLY A 38 -20.51 2.14 8.98
CA GLY A 38 -19.83 2.63 10.18
C GLY A 38 -20.10 1.82 11.46
N GLU A 39 -20.90 0.76 11.38
CA GLU A 39 -21.22 -0.13 12.50
C GLU A 39 -20.82 -1.57 12.17
N TYR A 40 -20.40 -2.35 13.17
CA TYR A 40 -20.13 -3.77 13.01
C TYR A 40 -21.37 -4.49 12.42
N PRO A 41 -21.23 -5.40 11.42
CA PRO A 41 -19.99 -6.01 10.91
C PRO A 41 -19.30 -5.23 9.76
N PHE A 42 -19.65 -3.97 9.54
CA PHE A 42 -19.10 -3.08 8.51
C PHE A 42 -19.32 -3.55 7.07
N THR A 43 -20.24 -4.49 6.82
CA THR A 43 -20.58 -5.01 5.47
C THR A 43 -20.95 -3.89 4.50
N ARG A 44 -21.55 -2.79 5.00
CA ARG A 44 -21.93 -1.62 4.20
C ARG A 44 -20.88 -0.50 4.14
N GLY A 45 -19.71 -0.70 4.73
CA GLY A 45 -18.60 0.26 4.76
C GLY A 45 -18.16 0.62 6.18
N VAL A 46 -16.88 0.96 6.32
CA VAL A 46 -16.24 1.25 7.61
C VAL A 46 -16.54 2.65 8.16
N TYR A 47 -17.11 3.55 7.34
CA TYR A 47 -17.48 4.90 7.75
C TYR A 47 -18.99 5.14 7.54
N PRO A 48 -19.67 5.89 8.42
CA PRO A 48 -21.13 6.06 8.34
C PRO A 48 -21.59 6.88 7.12
N THR A 49 -20.75 7.79 6.62
CA THR A 49 -21.11 8.68 5.51
C THR A 49 -20.42 8.31 4.19
N MET A 50 -19.41 7.43 4.23
CA MET A 50 -18.62 6.99 3.09
C MET A 50 -18.31 8.14 2.12
N TYR A 51 -18.59 7.93 0.83
CA TYR A 51 -18.26 8.85 -0.26
C TYR A 51 -19.15 10.09 -0.33
N ARG A 52 -20.17 10.21 0.54
CA ARG A 52 -20.92 11.47 0.68
C ARG A 52 -20.12 12.53 1.44
N ALA A 53 -19.22 12.10 2.33
CA ALA A 53 -18.35 13.02 3.09
C ALA A 53 -16.97 13.15 2.45
N ARG A 54 -16.36 12.03 2.04
CA ARG A 54 -15.02 12.02 1.44
C ARG A 54 -14.92 10.92 0.40
N LEU A 55 -14.55 11.27 -0.83
CA LEU A 55 -14.23 10.28 -1.87
C LEU A 55 -13.06 9.39 -1.43
N TRP A 56 -12.92 8.23 -2.07
CA TRP A 56 -11.72 7.43 -1.89
C TRP A 56 -10.48 8.21 -2.37
N THR A 57 -9.33 7.93 -1.79
CA THR A 57 -8.07 8.54 -2.23
C THR A 57 -7.75 8.02 -3.63
N MET A 58 -7.70 8.91 -4.62
CA MET A 58 -7.13 8.58 -5.92
C MET A 58 -5.61 8.48 -5.75
N ARG A 59 -5.06 7.28 -5.92
CA ARG A 59 -3.65 6.98 -5.64
C ARG A 59 -3.08 6.11 -6.76
N GLN A 60 -2.43 6.73 -7.73
CA GLN A 60 -1.75 6.00 -8.80
C GLN A 60 -0.41 5.48 -8.30
N TYR A 61 -0.17 4.19 -8.53
CA TYR A 61 1.11 3.55 -8.32
C TYR A 61 2.10 4.01 -9.38
N ALA A 62 3.21 4.63 -8.96
CA ALA A 62 4.20 5.18 -9.87
C ALA A 62 5.63 5.07 -9.28
N GLY A 63 6.58 4.85 -10.18
CA GLY A 63 7.99 4.77 -9.91
C GLY A 63 8.68 4.15 -11.11
N PHE A 64 9.70 4.82 -11.64
CA PHE A 64 10.57 4.31 -12.70
C PHE A 64 11.85 5.13 -12.76
N GLY A 65 12.94 4.49 -13.13
CA GLY A 65 14.23 5.13 -13.33
C GLY A 65 14.77 5.78 -12.06
N THR A 66 15.26 7.01 -12.20
CA THR A 66 15.87 7.77 -11.11
C THR A 66 14.84 8.45 -10.21
N ALA A 67 15.27 8.87 -9.02
CA ALA A 67 14.46 9.66 -8.12
C ALA A 67 13.94 10.96 -8.77
N GLU A 68 14.73 11.64 -9.60
CA GLU A 68 14.32 12.86 -10.31
C GLU A 68 13.23 12.58 -11.37
N GLN A 69 13.32 11.44 -12.06
CA GLN A 69 12.30 11.05 -13.04
C GLN A 69 10.98 10.72 -12.34
N THR A 70 11.04 9.99 -11.23
CA THR A 70 9.85 9.64 -10.46
C THR A 70 9.25 10.86 -9.74
N ASN A 71 10.07 11.78 -9.20
CA ASN A 71 9.59 13.03 -8.61
C ASN A 71 8.81 13.87 -9.62
N ARG A 72 9.35 14.06 -10.84
CA ARG A 72 8.62 14.75 -11.93
C ARG A 72 7.28 14.11 -12.22
N ARG A 73 7.21 12.77 -12.19
CA ARG A 73 5.95 12.03 -12.36
C ARG A 73 4.99 12.27 -11.20
N PHE A 74 5.47 12.28 -9.95
CA PHE A 74 4.64 12.58 -8.79
C PHE A 74 4.05 13.99 -8.85
N ARG A 75 4.86 14.99 -9.18
CA ARG A 75 4.39 16.38 -9.32
C ARG A 75 3.33 16.50 -10.43
N TYR A 76 3.57 15.90 -11.59
CA TYR A 76 2.58 15.82 -12.66
C TYR A 76 1.26 15.20 -12.17
N LEU A 77 1.32 14.07 -11.45
CA LEU A 77 0.12 13.40 -10.96
C LEU A 77 -0.66 14.24 -9.96
N LEU A 78 0.04 14.92 -9.04
CA LEU A 78 -0.56 15.86 -8.08
C LEU A 78 -1.25 17.02 -8.81
N GLU A 79 -0.61 17.57 -9.85
CA GLU A 79 -1.20 18.62 -10.71
C GLU A 79 -2.46 18.14 -11.45
N GLN A 80 -2.55 16.86 -11.80
CA GLN A 80 -3.75 16.24 -12.38
C GLN A 80 -4.83 15.86 -11.35
N GLY A 81 -4.68 16.25 -10.08
CA GLY A 81 -5.68 16.04 -9.04
C GLY A 81 -5.52 14.76 -8.21
N GLN A 82 -4.39 14.08 -8.30
CA GLN A 82 -4.08 12.96 -7.41
C GLN A 82 -3.99 13.44 -5.95
N THR A 83 -4.65 12.74 -5.02
CA THR A 83 -4.77 13.16 -3.61
C THR A 83 -3.82 12.41 -2.66
N GLY A 84 -3.00 11.50 -3.19
CA GLY A 84 -1.98 10.78 -2.42
C GLY A 84 -1.03 10.02 -3.34
N LEU A 85 0.23 9.86 -2.93
CA LEU A 85 1.28 9.23 -3.74
C LEU A 85 1.39 7.74 -3.47
N SER A 86 1.80 6.94 -4.46
CA SER A 86 2.17 5.55 -4.22
C SER A 86 3.46 5.23 -4.95
N VAL A 87 4.48 4.87 -4.18
CA VAL A 87 5.85 4.66 -4.64
C VAL A 87 6.06 3.21 -5.01
N ALA A 88 6.45 2.98 -6.26
CA ALA A 88 6.95 1.70 -6.76
C ALA A 88 8.47 1.70 -6.71
N PHE A 89 9.09 0.79 -5.97
CA PHE A 89 10.55 0.65 -5.91
C PHE A 89 11.05 -0.41 -6.90
N ASP A 90 12.28 -0.28 -7.38
CA ASP A 90 12.90 -1.31 -8.22
C ASP A 90 13.19 -2.61 -7.44
N PHE A 91 13.62 -3.67 -8.13
CA PHE A 91 13.92 -4.93 -7.46
C PHE A 91 15.14 -4.87 -6.53
N PRO A 92 16.27 -4.21 -6.89
CA PRO A 92 17.38 -4.00 -5.98
C PRO A 92 16.96 -3.39 -4.64
N THR A 93 16.25 -2.25 -4.66
CA THR A 93 15.75 -1.60 -3.45
C THR A 93 14.80 -2.52 -2.67
N GLN A 94 13.92 -3.27 -3.36
CA GLN A 94 13.01 -4.22 -2.69
C GLN A 94 13.71 -5.40 -2.02
N LEU A 95 14.88 -5.80 -2.53
CA LEU A 95 15.71 -6.88 -1.99
C LEU A 95 16.85 -6.37 -1.08
N GLY A 96 16.89 -5.06 -0.80
CA GLY A 96 17.90 -4.46 0.08
C GLY A 96 19.30 -4.42 -0.51
N TYR A 97 19.42 -4.40 -1.84
CA TYR A 97 20.69 -4.20 -2.54
C TYR A 97 20.85 -2.74 -2.98
N ASP A 98 22.07 -2.22 -2.84
CA ASP A 98 22.48 -0.98 -3.47
C ASP A 98 22.59 -1.15 -4.99
N CYS A 99 22.51 -0.04 -5.73
CA CYS A 99 22.48 -0.02 -7.19
C CYS A 99 23.79 -0.49 -7.85
N ASP A 100 24.89 -0.51 -7.13
CA ASP A 100 26.20 -1.01 -7.58
C ASP A 100 26.45 -2.47 -7.17
N HIS A 101 25.51 -3.11 -6.44
CA HIS A 101 25.62 -4.51 -6.09
C HIS A 101 25.61 -5.39 -7.35
N PRO A 102 26.46 -6.43 -7.47
CA PRO A 102 26.53 -7.28 -8.66
C PRO A 102 25.19 -7.91 -9.07
N LEU A 103 24.31 -8.24 -8.10
CA LEU A 103 22.97 -8.79 -8.36
C LEU A 103 21.93 -7.74 -8.79
N ALA A 104 22.24 -6.44 -8.69
CA ALA A 104 21.36 -5.36 -9.12
C ALA A 104 21.49 -5.07 -10.63
N LEU A 105 22.56 -5.56 -11.27
CA LEU A 105 22.87 -5.29 -12.66
C LEU A 105 21.68 -5.64 -13.58
N GLY A 106 21.20 -4.64 -14.32
CA GLY A 106 20.10 -4.79 -15.28
C GLY A 106 18.69 -4.60 -14.71
N GLU A 107 18.56 -4.42 -13.39
CA GLU A 107 17.26 -4.23 -12.72
C GLU A 107 17.11 -2.85 -12.04
N VAL A 108 18.21 -2.10 -11.90
CA VAL A 108 18.23 -0.73 -11.36
C VAL A 108 17.27 0.17 -12.13
N GLY A 109 16.28 0.74 -11.43
CA GLY A 109 15.30 1.68 -11.99
C GLY A 109 14.32 1.11 -13.02
N LYS A 110 14.30 -0.21 -13.24
CA LYS A 110 13.53 -0.82 -14.34
C LYS A 110 12.07 -1.06 -13.99
N ALA A 111 11.81 -1.67 -12.84
CA ALA A 111 10.47 -2.00 -12.35
C ALA A 111 9.87 -0.93 -11.41
N GLY A 112 10.68 0.04 -11.00
CA GLY A 112 10.33 1.07 -10.04
C GLY A 112 11.44 2.12 -9.94
N VAL A 113 11.31 3.05 -8.99
CA VAL A 113 12.37 4.00 -8.68
C VAL A 113 13.51 3.30 -7.94
N SER A 114 14.75 3.63 -8.30
CA SER A 114 15.92 3.18 -7.54
C SER A 114 16.20 4.11 -6.37
N VAL A 115 16.29 3.55 -5.15
CA VAL A 115 16.60 4.29 -3.92
C VAL A 115 17.62 3.48 -3.12
N CYS A 116 18.84 4.00 -3.02
CA CYS A 116 19.95 3.37 -2.29
C CYS A 116 20.32 4.17 -1.04
N THR A 117 20.11 5.49 -1.09
CA THR A 117 20.54 6.42 -0.05
C THR A 117 19.41 7.36 0.37
N LEU A 118 19.60 8.04 1.51
CA LEU A 118 18.72 9.12 1.91
C LEU A 118 18.65 10.23 0.85
N ARG A 119 19.74 10.49 0.12
CA ARG A 119 19.76 11.51 -0.95
C ARG A 119 18.78 11.18 -2.07
N ASP A 120 18.63 9.91 -2.42
CA ASP A 120 17.64 9.50 -3.43
C ASP A 120 16.21 9.74 -2.92
N MET A 121 15.96 9.46 -1.64
CA MET A 121 14.66 9.73 -1.02
C MET A 121 14.36 11.25 -0.94
N GLU A 122 15.37 12.08 -0.65
CA GLU A 122 15.26 13.53 -0.67
C GLU A 122 14.88 14.03 -2.07
N THR A 123 15.60 13.58 -3.09
CA THR A 123 15.29 13.90 -4.49
C THR A 123 13.88 13.42 -4.87
N LEU A 124 13.48 12.23 -4.43
CA LEU A 124 12.18 11.64 -4.75
C LEU A 124 11.02 12.51 -4.26
N PHE A 125 11.17 13.16 -3.11
CA PHE A 125 10.15 14.02 -2.50
C PHE A 125 10.48 15.52 -2.57
N ASP A 126 11.45 15.93 -3.37
CA ASP A 126 11.80 17.34 -3.54
C ASP A 126 10.61 18.15 -4.04
N GLY A 127 10.33 19.27 -3.36
CA GLY A 127 9.19 20.14 -3.62
C GLY A 127 7.81 19.52 -3.37
N ILE A 128 7.73 18.37 -2.68
CA ILE A 128 6.46 17.74 -2.28
C ILE A 128 6.28 17.92 -0.76
N PRO A 129 5.23 18.64 -0.29
CA PRO A 129 5.00 18.88 1.12
C PRO A 129 4.42 17.64 1.82
N LEU A 130 5.24 16.93 2.61
CA LEU A 130 4.88 15.65 3.24
C LEU A 130 3.84 15.77 4.37
N ASP A 131 3.55 16.97 4.86
CA ASP A 131 2.47 17.27 5.82
C ASP A 131 1.09 17.35 5.15
N LYS A 132 1.04 17.60 3.83
CA LYS A 132 -0.20 17.81 3.06
C LYS A 132 -0.57 16.63 2.16
N VAL A 133 0.39 15.78 1.84
CA VAL A 133 0.20 14.63 0.94
C VAL A 133 0.42 13.34 1.72
N THR A 134 -0.44 12.35 1.50
CA THR A 134 -0.23 11.02 2.07
C THR A 134 0.55 10.14 1.10
N THR A 135 1.54 9.39 1.60
CA THR A 135 2.40 8.56 0.75
C THR A 135 2.26 7.08 1.10
N SER A 136 2.00 6.24 0.11
CA SER A 136 2.05 4.78 0.24
C SER A 136 3.35 4.25 -0.36
N MET A 137 4.10 3.44 0.38
CA MET A 137 5.33 2.80 -0.07
C MET A 137 5.10 1.30 -0.21
N THR A 138 5.12 0.79 -1.45
CA THR A 138 4.96 -0.65 -1.72
C THR A 138 6.29 -1.35 -1.50
N ILE A 139 6.66 -1.48 -0.23
CA ILE A 139 7.94 -2.01 0.24
C ILE A 139 7.69 -2.94 1.43
N ASN A 140 8.43 -4.06 1.52
CA ASN A 140 8.24 -5.09 2.55
C ASN A 140 9.54 -5.41 3.29
N ALA A 141 10.41 -6.25 2.72
CA ALA A 141 11.58 -6.72 3.45
C ALA A 141 12.50 -5.59 3.97
N PRO A 142 12.74 -4.49 3.24
CA PRO A 142 13.48 -3.34 3.76
C PRO A 142 12.57 -2.19 4.22
N ALA A 143 11.29 -2.43 4.52
CA ALA A 143 10.33 -1.39 4.89
C ALA A 143 10.79 -0.54 6.06
N THR A 144 11.46 -1.12 7.06
CA THR A 144 11.98 -0.39 8.22
C THR A 144 12.99 0.69 7.80
N VAL A 145 13.87 0.37 6.85
CA VAL A 145 14.90 1.29 6.36
C VAL A 145 14.27 2.41 5.52
N LEU A 146 13.38 2.06 4.58
CA LEU A 146 12.75 3.05 3.71
C LEU A 146 11.78 3.96 4.49
N LEU A 147 11.12 3.44 5.53
CA LEU A 147 10.33 4.26 6.44
C LEU A 147 11.19 5.23 7.24
N ALA A 148 12.34 4.79 7.77
CA ALA A 148 13.28 5.66 8.45
C ALA A 148 13.80 6.78 7.53
N MET A 149 14.13 6.46 6.27
CA MET A 149 14.50 7.46 5.26
C MET A 149 13.36 8.46 5.00
N TYR A 150 12.12 7.98 4.86
CA TYR A 150 10.96 8.85 4.64
C TYR A 150 10.75 9.82 5.81
N ILE A 151 10.87 9.34 7.05
CA ILE A 151 10.76 10.17 8.25
C ILE A 151 11.87 11.23 8.27
N ALA A 152 13.12 10.84 7.99
CA ALA A 152 14.24 11.77 7.93
C ALA A 152 14.06 12.86 6.86
N VAL A 153 13.45 12.54 5.71
CA VAL A 153 13.07 13.54 4.70
C VAL A 153 12.00 14.51 5.26
N GLY A 154 10.99 13.99 5.97
CA GLY A 154 9.99 14.81 6.66
C GLY A 154 10.62 15.79 7.65
N GLU A 155 11.52 15.30 8.49
CA GLU A 155 12.26 16.12 9.46
C GLU A 155 13.10 17.21 8.78
N LYS A 156 13.80 16.88 7.67
CA LYS A 156 14.55 17.85 6.87
C LYS A 156 13.65 18.92 6.24
N GLN A 157 12.40 18.59 5.92
CA GLN A 157 11.39 19.54 5.46
C GLN A 157 10.76 20.36 6.61
N GLY A 158 11.14 20.10 7.87
CA GLY A 158 10.55 20.73 9.05
C GLY A 158 9.18 20.16 9.44
N VAL A 159 8.82 18.98 8.94
CA VAL A 159 7.57 18.28 9.25
C VAL A 159 7.81 17.30 10.41
N PRO A 160 7.14 17.47 11.56
CA PRO A 160 7.29 16.54 12.67
C PRO A 160 6.72 15.15 12.30
N PRO A 161 7.31 14.04 12.80
CA PRO A 161 6.84 12.69 12.48
C PRO A 161 5.35 12.46 12.73
N SER A 162 4.78 13.10 13.76
CA SER A 162 3.35 13.02 14.09
C SER A 162 2.40 13.58 13.02
N SER A 163 2.92 14.41 12.10
CA SER A 163 2.16 14.97 10.98
C SER A 163 2.28 14.14 9.69
N LEU A 164 3.22 13.19 9.63
CA LEU A 164 3.43 12.36 8.45
C LEU A 164 2.30 11.32 8.32
N GLY A 165 1.58 11.38 7.21
CA GLY A 165 0.53 10.41 6.87
C GLY A 165 0.96 9.50 5.73
N GLY A 166 0.70 8.20 5.86
CA GLY A 166 1.09 7.27 4.82
C GLY A 166 0.85 5.81 5.15
N THR A 167 1.45 4.94 4.35
CA THR A 167 1.36 3.49 4.48
C THR A 167 2.67 2.86 4.03
N VAL A 168 3.16 1.86 4.77
CA VAL A 168 4.10 0.86 4.21
C VAL A 168 3.32 -0.42 3.95
N GLN A 169 3.70 -1.19 2.91
CA GLN A 169 3.07 -2.48 2.68
C GLN A 169 3.39 -3.45 3.83
N ASN A 170 4.67 -3.67 4.15
CA ASN A 170 5.13 -4.36 5.37
C ASN A 170 4.43 -5.71 5.67
N ASP A 171 3.93 -6.40 4.64
CA ASP A 171 3.37 -7.73 4.76
C ASP A 171 4.41 -8.71 4.21
N ILE A 172 5.24 -9.25 5.11
CA ILE A 172 6.26 -10.22 4.73
C ILE A 172 5.68 -11.62 4.48
N LEU A 173 4.52 -11.97 5.05
CA LEU A 173 3.98 -13.32 4.91
C LEU A 173 3.60 -13.61 3.46
N LYS A 174 2.97 -12.65 2.77
CA LYS A 174 2.70 -12.78 1.33
C LYS A 174 3.96 -12.88 0.47
N GLU A 175 5.11 -12.37 0.93
CA GLU A 175 6.37 -12.47 0.20
C GLU A 175 6.81 -13.94 0.12
N TYR A 176 6.65 -14.70 1.19
CA TYR A 176 6.97 -16.13 1.17
C TYR A 176 5.95 -16.96 0.39
N VAL A 177 4.67 -16.60 0.42
CA VAL A 177 3.59 -17.41 -0.17
C VAL A 177 3.42 -17.15 -1.67
N ALA A 178 3.62 -15.92 -2.14
CA ALA A 178 3.21 -15.54 -3.50
C ALA A 178 4.19 -14.63 -4.26
N ARG A 179 4.88 -13.70 -3.58
CA ARG A 179 5.57 -12.60 -4.28
C ARG A 179 7.09 -12.77 -4.43
N GLY A 180 7.74 -13.43 -3.48
CA GLY A 180 9.15 -13.83 -3.57
C GLY A 180 10.19 -12.76 -3.24
N LEU A 181 9.82 -11.57 -2.74
CA LEU A 181 10.77 -10.48 -2.42
C LEU A 181 11.03 -10.39 -0.91
N TYR A 182 11.67 -11.42 -0.35
CA TYR A 182 12.09 -11.48 1.05
C TYR A 182 13.62 -11.51 1.18
N ILE A 183 14.13 -10.98 2.29
CA ILE A 183 15.59 -10.92 2.58
C ILE A 183 15.94 -11.92 3.68
N PHE A 184 15.20 -11.90 4.80
CA PHE A 184 15.48 -12.72 5.97
C PHE A 184 14.52 -13.92 6.07
N PRO A 185 14.82 -14.92 6.91
CA PRO A 185 13.85 -15.96 7.27
C PRO A 185 12.58 -15.39 7.96
N PRO A 186 11.47 -16.14 8.05
CA PRO A 186 10.20 -15.62 8.55
C PRO A 186 10.26 -14.98 9.94
N LYS A 187 10.95 -15.60 10.91
CA LYS A 187 10.99 -15.11 12.30
C LYS A 187 11.61 -13.69 12.44
N PRO A 188 12.85 -13.43 11.95
CA PRO A 188 13.40 -12.07 12.00
C PRO A 188 12.61 -11.06 11.16
N SER A 189 12.05 -11.46 10.01
CA SER A 189 11.21 -10.55 9.22
C SER A 189 9.93 -10.14 9.95
N MET A 190 9.29 -11.09 10.65
CA MET A 190 8.14 -10.77 11.51
C MET A 190 8.51 -9.84 12.64
N LYS A 191 9.71 -9.98 13.23
CA LYS A 191 10.20 -9.02 14.23
C LYS A 191 10.30 -7.61 13.64
N LEU A 192 10.91 -7.44 12.47
CA LEU A 192 11.01 -6.12 11.82
C LEU A 192 9.62 -5.53 11.51
N THR A 193 8.68 -6.38 11.10
CA THR A 193 7.28 -5.98 10.88
C THR A 193 6.66 -5.42 12.16
N THR A 194 6.81 -6.11 13.29
CA THR A 194 6.27 -5.67 14.58
C THR A 194 7.01 -4.47 15.18
N ASP A 195 8.31 -4.33 14.92
CA ASP A 195 9.08 -3.16 15.38
C ASP A 195 8.56 -1.86 14.70
N ILE A 196 8.10 -1.94 13.44
CA ILE A 196 7.39 -0.82 12.77
C ILE A 196 6.07 -0.51 13.49
N PHE A 197 5.35 -1.52 13.98
CA PHE A 197 4.07 -1.31 14.67
C PHE A 197 4.28 -0.53 15.96
N GLU A 198 5.24 -0.98 16.78
CA GLU A 198 5.61 -0.35 18.04
C GLU A 198 6.08 1.10 17.81
N TYR A 199 7.04 1.29 16.90
CA TYR A 199 7.60 2.62 16.64
C TYR A 199 6.55 3.62 16.14
N CYS A 200 5.72 3.23 15.16
CA CYS A 200 4.71 4.13 14.58
C CYS A 200 3.57 4.44 15.56
N ALA A 201 3.20 3.51 16.45
CA ALA A 201 2.17 3.76 17.44
C ALA A 201 2.52 4.95 18.36
N GLU A 202 3.79 5.10 18.70
CA GLU A 202 4.27 6.16 19.59
C GLU A 202 4.69 7.44 18.83
N ASN A 203 5.35 7.29 17.67
CA ASN A 203 6.07 8.39 17.02
C ASN A 203 5.40 8.90 15.74
N VAL A 204 4.67 8.04 15.02
CA VAL A 204 4.10 8.35 13.69
C VAL A 204 2.62 7.90 13.63
N PRO A 205 1.74 8.41 14.51
CA PRO A 205 0.38 7.89 14.71
C PRO A 205 -0.55 7.98 13.49
N ARG A 206 -0.19 8.75 12.46
CA ARG A 206 -0.94 8.87 11.20
C ARG A 206 -0.46 7.89 10.12
N TRP A 207 0.47 7.00 10.45
CA TRP A 207 1.03 6.00 9.56
C TRP A 207 0.28 4.67 9.66
N ASN A 208 -0.16 4.14 8.52
CA ASN A 208 -0.67 2.78 8.43
C ASN A 208 0.51 1.83 8.31
N THR A 209 0.69 0.98 9.32
CA THR A 209 1.92 0.21 9.51
C THR A 209 2.01 -1.07 8.69
N ILE A 210 0.92 -1.47 8.05
CA ILE A 210 0.81 -2.67 7.20
C ILE A 210 -0.33 -2.49 6.19
N SER A 211 -0.22 -3.14 5.02
CA SER A 211 -1.27 -3.22 3.99
C SER A 211 -1.27 -4.56 3.27
#